data_AF-A0A537GKJ2-F1
#
_entry.id   AF-A0A537GKJ2-F1
#
_cell.length_a   1.000
_cell.length_b   1.000
_cell.length_c   1.000
_cell.angle_alpha   90.00
_cell.angle_beta   90.00
_cell.angle_gamma   90.00
#
_symmetry.space_group_name_H-M   'P 1'
#
loop_
_entity.id
_entity.type
_entity.pdbx_description
1 polymer ?
#
loop_
_entity_poly.entity_id
_entity_poly.type
_entity_poly.pdbx_seq_one_letter_code
_entity_poly.pdbx_strand_id
1 'polypeptide(L)'
;MIIRVSIHFFQNSSMISRSGPLSIDRFRTMLDRMVKSARLNRDIFLELKEDSTATVQALTVLALAGASFGFGFAAAIGYNAIGILLGAVFGAVVSIALGIVWVSLTFLIGRSLFGGRSNYWSLARPVFFSSSPGLIFLIMSIPVSPIPDVVRAIGVAWIAISTVIAVKSAMGLDTQRSLVIFIIVAFIVLLGYGFVASLLSAI
;
A
#
# COMPACT_ATOMS: atom_id res chain seq x y z
N MET A 1 40.48 -55.20 -2.20
CA MET A 1 41.45 -54.07 -2.31
C MET A 1 40.67 -52.85 -2.79
N ILE A 2 40.53 -51.86 -1.92
CA ILE A 2 39.71 -50.65 -2.09
C ILE A 2 40.58 -49.59 -2.79
N ILE A 3 40.10 -48.97 -3.87
CA ILE A 3 40.61 -47.67 -4.31
C ILE A 3 39.43 -46.70 -4.42
N ARG A 4 39.45 -45.75 -3.51
CA ARG A 4 38.50 -44.67 -3.31
C ARG A 4 38.90 -43.51 -4.24
N VAL A 5 38.11 -43.23 -5.26
CA VAL A 5 38.34 -42.05 -6.11
C VAL A 5 37.69 -40.83 -5.44
N SER A 6 38.54 -39.93 -4.94
CA SER A 6 38.17 -38.59 -4.48
C SER A 6 37.68 -37.76 -5.66
N ILE A 7 36.40 -37.36 -5.64
CA ILE A 7 35.90 -36.26 -6.46
C ILE A 7 35.89 -35.01 -5.58
N HIS A 8 37.00 -34.25 -5.66
CA HIS A 8 37.10 -32.90 -5.12
C HIS A 8 36.14 -31.99 -5.89
N PHE A 9 35.14 -31.50 -5.18
CA PHE A 9 34.86 -30.07 -5.00
C PHE A 9 35.48 -29.14 -6.07
N PHE A 10 34.67 -28.75 -7.06
CA PHE A 10 34.79 -27.43 -7.70
C PHE A 10 33.45 -26.71 -7.57
N GLN A 11 33.33 -25.99 -6.47
CA GLN A 11 32.46 -24.82 -6.39
C GLN A 11 32.97 -23.74 -7.36
N ASN A 12 32.00 -22.97 -7.85
CA ASN A 12 32.11 -21.55 -8.18
C ASN A 12 32.43 -21.16 -9.62
N SER A 13 31.39 -20.73 -10.32
CA SER A 13 31.45 -19.49 -11.10
C SER A 13 30.15 -18.71 -10.92
N SER A 14 30.08 -18.03 -9.78
CA SER A 14 29.44 -16.73 -9.57
C SER A 14 28.96 -16.00 -10.84
N MET A 15 27.70 -16.21 -11.23
CA MET A 15 26.96 -15.17 -11.95
C MET A 15 26.46 -14.16 -10.91
N ILE A 16 27.32 -13.20 -10.61
CA ILE A 16 26.93 -11.96 -9.95
C ILE A 16 26.00 -11.24 -10.93
N SER A 17 24.69 -11.48 -10.81
CA SER A 17 23.68 -10.60 -11.37
C SER A 17 23.96 -9.22 -10.77
N ARG A 18 24.63 -8.37 -11.54
CA ARG A 18 24.81 -6.96 -11.21
C ARG A 18 23.42 -6.33 -11.23
N SER A 19 22.75 -6.43 -10.08
CA SER A 19 21.48 -5.77 -9.85
C SER A 19 21.75 -4.28 -9.77
N GLY A 20 21.44 -3.58 -10.88
CA GLY A 20 21.21 -2.14 -10.81
C GLY A 20 20.11 -1.82 -9.77
N PRO A 21 19.99 -0.55 -9.33
CA PRO A 21 19.03 -0.15 -8.32
C PRO A 21 17.56 -0.47 -8.68
N LEU A 22 17.26 -0.70 -9.98
CA LEU A 22 16.02 -1.27 -10.51
C LEU A 22 16.32 -2.53 -11.33
N SER A 23 16.43 -3.70 -10.69
CA SER A 23 16.47 -4.98 -11.41
C SER A 23 15.05 -5.46 -11.74
N ILE A 24 14.86 -6.06 -12.92
CA ILE A 24 13.57 -6.62 -13.38
C ILE A 24 12.97 -7.58 -12.34
N ASP A 25 13.82 -8.32 -11.62
CA ASP A 25 13.39 -9.25 -10.58
C ASP A 25 12.70 -8.54 -9.40
N ARG A 26 13.24 -7.41 -8.93
CA ARG A 26 12.61 -6.63 -7.84
C ARG A 26 11.24 -6.11 -8.25
N PHE A 27 11.11 -5.67 -9.50
CA PHE A 27 9.84 -5.20 -10.04
C PHE A 27 8.81 -6.33 -10.12
N ARG A 28 9.20 -7.50 -10.65
CA ARG A 28 8.33 -8.70 -10.69
C ARG A 28 7.87 -9.12 -9.30
N THR A 29 8.78 -9.14 -8.32
CA THR A 29 8.42 -9.42 -6.93
C THR A 29 7.43 -8.39 -6.39
N MET A 30 7.66 -7.09 -6.60
CA MET A 30 6.73 -6.06 -6.14
C MET A 30 5.33 -6.24 -6.75
N LEU A 31 5.24 -6.50 -8.06
CA LEU A 31 3.95 -6.74 -8.73
C LEU A 31 3.24 -7.99 -8.21
N ASP A 32 3.95 -9.09 -8.02
CA ASP A 32 3.37 -10.32 -7.44
C ASP A 32 2.80 -10.04 -6.03
N ARG A 33 3.55 -9.31 -5.21
CA ARG A 33 3.10 -8.86 -3.89
C ARG A 33 1.85 -7.98 -3.98
N MET A 34 1.82 -7.01 -4.91
CA MET A 34 0.65 -6.14 -5.14
C MET A 34 -0.59 -6.95 -5.53
N VAL A 35 -0.46 -7.91 -6.44
CA VAL A 35 -1.57 -8.77 -6.87
C VAL A 35 -2.08 -9.62 -5.71
N LYS A 36 -1.18 -10.21 -4.92
CA LYS A 36 -1.55 -10.97 -3.72
C LYS A 36 -2.24 -10.10 -2.67
N SER A 37 -1.75 -8.89 -2.44
CA SER A 37 -2.38 -7.92 -1.53
C SER A 37 -3.76 -7.48 -2.02
N ALA A 38 -3.92 -7.26 -3.33
CA ALA A 38 -5.22 -6.93 -3.92
C ALA A 38 -6.21 -8.10 -3.84
N ARG A 39 -5.72 -9.34 -3.92
CA ARG A 39 -6.50 -10.57 -3.69
C ARG A 39 -6.76 -10.88 -2.21
N LEU A 40 -6.41 -9.97 -1.30
CA LEU A 40 -6.62 -10.12 0.14
C LEU A 40 -5.95 -11.37 0.74
N ASN A 41 -4.85 -11.82 0.11
CA ASN A 41 -4.05 -12.91 0.65
C ASN A 41 -3.48 -12.48 2.02
N ARG A 42 -3.60 -13.32 3.05
CA ARG A 42 -3.10 -12.97 4.38
C ARG A 42 -1.60 -13.19 4.54
N ASP A 43 -1.07 -14.20 3.85
CA ASP A 43 0.33 -14.62 3.96
C ASP A 43 1.26 -13.52 3.44
N ILE A 44 0.85 -12.79 2.41
CA ILE A 44 1.64 -11.68 1.89
C ILE A 44 1.82 -10.55 2.90
N PHE A 45 0.82 -10.29 3.75
CA PHE A 45 0.96 -9.27 4.79
C PHE A 45 1.91 -9.71 5.91
N LEU A 46 1.99 -11.01 6.19
CA LEU A 46 2.99 -11.55 7.11
C LEU A 46 4.39 -11.51 6.49
N GLU A 47 4.54 -11.84 5.21
CA GLU A 47 5.80 -11.71 4.48
C GLU A 47 6.31 -10.27 4.50
N LEU A 48 5.45 -9.31 4.17
CA LEU A 48 5.78 -7.88 4.15
C LEU A 48 6.14 -7.31 5.53
N LYS A 49 5.54 -7.85 6.60
CA LYS A 49 5.85 -7.47 7.98
C LYS A 49 7.28 -7.82 8.35
N GLU A 50 7.78 -8.96 7.89
CA GLU A 50 9.12 -9.47 8.19
C GLU A 50 10.18 -8.95 7.20
N ASP A 51 9.82 -8.70 5.94
CA ASP A 51 10.76 -8.22 4.92
C ASP A 51 11.02 -6.70 5.01
N SER A 52 12.12 -6.32 5.68
CA SER A 52 12.57 -4.93 5.81
C SER A 52 12.92 -4.27 4.47
N THR A 53 13.31 -5.06 3.47
CA THR A 53 13.67 -4.55 2.14
C THR A 53 12.46 -4.08 1.33
N ALA A 54 11.25 -4.49 1.72
CA ALA A 54 9.99 -4.11 1.06
C ALA A 54 9.56 -2.66 1.36
N THR A 55 10.27 -1.91 2.20
CA THR A 55 9.85 -0.56 2.63
C THR A 55 9.72 0.42 1.47
N VAL A 56 10.70 0.43 0.56
CA VAL A 56 10.67 1.29 -0.64
C VAL A 56 9.56 0.85 -1.59
N GLN A 57 9.34 -0.47 -1.74
CA GLN A 57 8.24 -1.00 -2.53
C GLN A 57 6.89 -0.55 -1.96
N ALA A 58 6.73 -0.63 -0.64
CA ALA A 58 5.50 -0.25 0.05
C ALA A 58 5.14 1.22 -0.18
N LEU A 59 6.11 2.12 -0.02
CA LEU A 59 5.93 3.54 -0.35
C LEU A 59 5.60 3.77 -1.82
N THR A 60 6.24 3.02 -2.72
CA THR A 60 5.97 3.09 -4.17
C THR A 60 4.54 2.65 -4.48
N VAL A 61 4.06 1.56 -3.88
CA VAL A 61 2.68 1.07 -4.06
C VAL A 61 1.65 2.09 -3.57
N LEU A 62 1.90 2.70 -2.41
CA LEU A 62 1.04 3.75 -1.87
C LEU A 62 1.03 5.00 -2.77
N ALA A 63 2.20 5.40 -3.28
CA ALA A 63 2.33 6.50 -4.22
C ALA A 63 1.59 6.22 -5.53
N LEU A 64 1.70 5.00 -6.05
CA LEU A 64 0.98 4.56 -7.26
C LEU A 64 -0.54 4.58 -7.05
N ALA A 65 -1.03 4.08 -5.91
CA ALA A 65 -2.46 4.12 -5.59
C ALA A 65 -2.98 5.57 -5.51
N GLY A 66 -2.22 6.46 -4.86
CA GLY A 66 -2.52 7.89 -4.81
C GLY A 66 -2.49 8.56 -6.17
N ALA A 67 -1.48 8.26 -6.98
CA ALA A 67 -1.36 8.76 -8.34
C ALA A 67 -2.53 8.30 -9.22
N SER A 68 -2.94 7.03 -9.11
CA SER A 68 -4.10 6.50 -9.83
C SER A 68 -5.39 7.21 -9.43
N PHE A 69 -5.58 7.50 -8.14
CA PHE A 69 -6.73 8.27 -7.68
C PHE A 69 -6.70 9.70 -8.23
N GLY A 70 -5.59 10.42 -8.08
CA GLY A 70 -5.45 11.79 -8.54
C GLY A 70 -5.60 11.93 -10.06
N PHE A 71 -5.01 10.99 -10.81
CA PHE A 71 -5.18 10.87 -12.26
C PHE A 71 -6.65 10.66 -12.64
N GLY A 72 -7.27 9.62 -12.05
CA GLY A 72 -8.64 9.23 -12.36
C GLY A 72 -9.64 10.34 -12.04
N PHE A 73 -9.48 10.98 -10.89
CA PHE A 73 -10.29 12.12 -10.47
C PHE A 73 -10.12 13.32 -11.41
N ALA A 74 -8.88 13.71 -11.70
CA ALA A 74 -8.61 14.86 -12.57
C ALA A 74 -9.13 14.66 -14.00
N ALA A 75 -9.03 13.43 -14.52
CA ALA A 75 -9.60 13.08 -15.82
C ALA A 75 -11.14 13.09 -15.80
N ALA A 76 -11.76 12.56 -14.74
CA ALA A 76 -13.22 12.52 -14.61
C ALA A 76 -13.88 13.91 -14.61
N ILE A 77 -13.21 14.92 -14.03
CA ILE A 77 -13.70 16.31 -13.99
C ILE A 77 -13.27 17.15 -15.21
N GLY A 78 -12.60 16.55 -16.19
CA GLY A 78 -12.30 17.19 -17.49
C GLY A 78 -11.09 18.11 -17.50
N TYR A 79 -10.10 17.93 -16.60
CA TYR A 79 -8.85 18.67 -16.70
C TYR A 79 -8.09 18.32 -18.00
N ASN A 80 -7.29 19.27 -18.49
CA ASN A 80 -6.38 19.04 -19.59
C ASN A 80 -5.24 18.06 -19.19
N ALA A 81 -4.43 17.63 -20.17
CA ALA A 81 -3.34 16.67 -19.93
C ALA A 81 -2.38 17.11 -18.80
N ILE A 82 -2.07 18.41 -18.72
CA ILE A 82 -1.21 18.97 -17.67
C ILE A 82 -1.88 18.84 -16.30
N GLY A 83 -3.15 19.21 -16.19
CA GLY A 83 -3.93 19.09 -14.95
C GLY A 83 -4.06 17.63 -14.48
N ILE A 84 -4.20 16.68 -15.41
CA ILE A 84 -4.22 15.25 -15.09
C ILE A 84 -2.87 14.77 -14.53
N LEU A 85 -1.76 15.18 -15.14
CA LEU A 85 -0.42 14.85 -14.65
C LEU A 85 -0.17 15.47 -13.26
N LEU A 86 -0.56 16.73 -13.06
CA LEU A 86 -0.48 17.40 -11.76
C LEU A 86 -1.36 16.69 -10.72
N GLY A 87 -2.56 16.26 -11.10
CA GLY A 87 -3.45 15.46 -10.26
C GLY A 87 -2.80 14.16 -9.81
N ALA A 88 -2.13 13.44 -10.72
CA ALA A 88 -1.40 12.22 -10.39
C ALA A 88 -0.24 12.48 -9.43
N VAL A 89 0.58 13.51 -9.67
CA VAL A 89 1.70 13.86 -8.80
C VAL A 89 1.21 14.29 -7.41
N PHE A 90 0.20 15.17 -7.36
CA PHE A 90 -0.39 15.61 -6.10
C PHE A 90 -1.02 14.44 -5.34
N GLY A 91 -1.74 13.57 -6.04
CA GLY A 91 -2.32 12.35 -5.46
C GLY A 91 -1.28 11.43 -4.84
N ALA A 92 -0.12 11.25 -5.49
CA ALA A 92 0.99 10.46 -4.94
C ALA A 92 1.59 11.09 -3.66
N VAL A 93 1.79 12.41 -3.65
CA VAL A 93 2.35 13.12 -2.49
C VAL A 93 1.39 13.07 -1.31
N VAL A 94 0.11 13.37 -1.57
CA VAL A 94 -0.94 13.35 -0.54
C VAL A 94 -1.15 11.94 -0.01
N SER A 95 -1.10 10.89 -0.84
CA SER A 95 -1.27 9.51 -0.36
C SER A 95 -0.14 9.08 0.57
N ILE A 96 1.10 9.49 0.30
CA ILE A 96 2.23 9.22 1.21
C ILE A 96 2.03 9.96 2.53
N ALA A 97 1.72 11.25 2.50
CA ALA A 97 1.52 12.05 3.71
C ALA A 97 0.39 11.49 4.57
N LEU A 98 -0.79 11.25 3.97
CA LEU A 98 -1.93 10.65 4.65
C LEU A 98 -1.66 9.22 5.10
N GLY A 99 -0.94 8.43 4.32
CA GLY A 99 -0.57 7.06 4.69
C GLY A 99 0.34 7.00 5.92
N ILE A 100 1.31 7.93 6.02
CA ILE A 100 2.15 8.05 7.22
C ILE A 100 1.29 8.42 8.45
N VAL A 101 0.38 9.38 8.32
CA VAL A 101 -0.57 9.73 9.38
C VAL A 101 -1.42 8.52 9.76
N TRP A 102 -1.97 7.82 8.76
CA TRP A 102 -2.84 6.66 8.93
C TRP A 102 -2.15 5.54 9.71
N VAL A 103 -0.94 5.14 9.29
CA VAL A 103 -0.17 4.09 9.97
C VAL A 103 0.25 4.53 11.36
N SER A 104 0.61 5.80 11.55
CA SER A 104 0.95 6.33 12.88
C SER A 104 -0.22 6.25 13.84
N LEU A 105 -1.41 6.68 13.42
CA LEU A 105 -2.63 6.55 14.22
C LEU A 105 -2.94 5.08 14.50
N THR A 106 -2.88 4.23 13.48
CA THR A 106 -3.13 2.78 13.62
C THR A 106 -2.17 2.14 14.62
N PHE A 107 -0.89 2.51 14.55
CA PHE A 107 0.15 2.02 15.46
C PHE A 107 -0.09 2.46 16.91
N LEU A 108 -0.38 3.75 17.12
CA LEU A 108 -0.63 4.32 18.44
C LEU A 108 -1.88 3.72 19.08
N ILE A 109 -2.99 3.67 18.34
CA ILE A 109 -4.27 3.11 18.80
C ILE A 109 -4.15 1.61 19.04
N GLY A 110 -3.53 0.87 18.12
CA GLY A 110 -3.38 -0.58 18.26
C GLY A 110 -2.46 -0.98 19.40
N ARG A 111 -1.40 -0.20 19.67
CA ARG A 111 -0.53 -0.43 20.82
C ARG A 111 -1.20 -0.04 22.14
N SER A 112 -1.92 1.08 22.19
CA SER A 112 -2.57 1.55 23.42
C SER A 112 -3.77 0.70 23.83
N LEU A 113 -4.61 0.28 22.89
CA LEU A 113 -5.84 -0.47 23.18
C LEU A 113 -5.60 -1.98 23.30
N PHE A 114 -4.64 -2.53 22.56
CA PHE A 114 -4.49 -3.99 22.42
C PHE A 114 -3.09 -4.52 22.71
N GLY A 115 -2.15 -3.67 23.15
CA GLY A 115 -0.80 -4.11 23.54
C GLY A 115 0.04 -4.67 22.40
N GLY A 116 -0.24 -4.26 21.15
CA GLY A 116 0.45 -4.76 19.96
C GLY A 116 1.98 -4.60 20.04
N ARG A 117 2.71 -5.71 19.85
CA ARG A 117 4.18 -5.75 19.87
C ARG A 117 4.85 -5.49 18.52
N SER A 118 4.11 -5.08 17.48
CA SER A 118 4.72 -4.82 16.17
C SER A 118 5.62 -3.58 16.23
N ASN A 119 6.70 -3.59 15.44
CA ASN A 119 7.46 -2.38 15.12
C ASN A 119 6.67 -1.53 14.12
N TYR A 120 6.89 -0.20 14.14
CA TYR A 120 6.19 0.74 13.25
C TYR A 120 6.29 0.30 11.78
N TRP A 121 7.50 0.04 11.28
CA TRP A 121 7.73 -0.35 9.89
C TRP A 121 7.19 -1.74 9.54
N SER A 122 7.11 -2.65 10.51
CA SER A 122 6.49 -3.96 10.34
C SER A 122 4.97 -3.85 10.14
N LEU A 123 4.33 -2.80 10.64
CA LEU A 123 2.92 -2.46 10.35
C LEU A 123 2.78 -1.65 9.06
N ALA A 124 3.66 -0.67 8.85
CA ALA A 124 3.60 0.24 7.72
C ALA A 124 3.66 -0.48 6.37
N ARG A 125 4.59 -1.42 6.21
CA ARG A 125 4.80 -2.17 4.96
C ARG A 125 3.51 -2.88 4.50
N PRO A 126 2.87 -3.76 5.30
CA PRO A 126 1.59 -4.36 4.96
C PRO A 126 0.47 -3.36 4.64
N VAL A 127 0.33 -2.29 5.43
CA VAL A 127 -0.74 -1.29 5.28
C VAL A 127 -0.56 -0.43 4.02
N PHE A 128 0.67 -0.12 3.61
CA PHE A 128 0.89 0.58 2.36
C PHE A 128 0.61 -0.34 1.16
N PHE A 129 0.99 -1.61 1.25
CA PHE A 129 0.66 -2.61 0.22
C PHE A 129 -0.84 -2.92 0.15
N SER A 130 -1.62 -2.76 1.23
CA SER A 130 -3.08 -2.90 1.16
C SER A 130 -3.76 -1.85 0.29
N SER A 131 -3.05 -0.79 -0.09
CA SER A 131 -3.50 0.19 -1.08
C SER A 131 -3.40 -0.29 -2.53
N SER A 132 -2.82 -1.47 -2.80
CA SER A 132 -2.64 -2.03 -4.16
C SER A 132 -3.91 -2.04 -5.03
N PRO A 133 -5.12 -2.34 -4.51
CA PRO A 133 -6.36 -2.22 -5.29
C PRO A 133 -6.62 -0.82 -5.87
N GLY A 134 -5.98 0.24 -5.34
CA GLY A 134 -6.16 1.62 -5.77
C GLY A 134 -5.77 1.90 -7.22
N LEU A 135 -5.06 1.00 -7.90
CA LEU A 135 -4.86 1.11 -9.34
C LEU A 135 -6.19 1.09 -10.13
N ILE A 136 -7.26 0.55 -9.56
CA ILE A 136 -8.61 0.56 -10.16
C ILE A 136 -9.11 1.99 -10.43
N PHE A 137 -8.61 3.00 -9.70
CA PHE A 137 -9.02 4.38 -9.87
C PHE A 137 -8.63 4.97 -11.24
N LEU A 138 -7.71 4.34 -11.97
CA LEU A 138 -7.45 4.72 -13.37
C LEU A 138 -8.71 4.58 -14.25
N ILE A 139 -9.62 3.65 -13.93
CA ILE A 139 -10.88 3.45 -14.65
C ILE A 139 -11.82 4.66 -14.47
N MET A 140 -11.66 5.45 -13.41
CA MET A 140 -12.42 6.69 -13.22
C MET A 140 -12.20 7.73 -14.33
N SER A 141 -11.10 7.61 -15.09
CA SER A 141 -10.82 8.50 -16.22
C SER A 141 -11.82 8.40 -17.37
N ILE A 142 -12.67 7.37 -17.39
CA ILE A 142 -13.76 7.23 -18.35
C ILE A 142 -14.91 8.15 -17.90
N PRO A 143 -15.17 9.28 -18.60
CA PRO A 143 -16.11 10.32 -18.14
C PRO A 143 -17.56 9.95 -18.51
N VAL A 144 -17.96 8.71 -18.25
CA VAL A 144 -19.30 8.20 -18.53
C VAL A 144 -19.99 7.93 -17.21
N SER A 145 -20.99 8.74 -16.87
CA SER A 145 -21.77 8.53 -15.64
C SER A 145 -22.52 7.18 -15.71
N PRO A 146 -22.53 6.35 -14.66
CA PRO A 146 -21.98 6.58 -13.31
C PRO A 146 -20.62 5.92 -13.04
N ILE A 147 -19.82 5.60 -14.07
CA ILE A 147 -18.58 4.81 -13.96
C ILE A 147 -17.60 5.38 -12.92
N PRO A 148 -17.25 6.69 -12.93
CA PRO A 148 -16.30 7.23 -11.96
C PRO A 148 -16.74 7.03 -10.51
N ASP A 149 -18.03 7.23 -10.21
CA ASP A 149 -18.57 7.11 -8.86
C ASP A 149 -18.62 5.66 -8.38
N VAL A 150 -19.02 4.73 -9.25
CA VAL A 150 -19.05 3.30 -8.95
C VAL A 150 -17.64 2.77 -8.71
N VAL A 151 -16.69 3.12 -9.59
CA VAL A 151 -15.28 2.72 -9.45
C VAL A 151 -14.69 3.28 -8.16
N ARG A 152 -14.97 4.54 -7.84
CA ARG A 152 -14.52 5.17 -6.59
C ARG A 152 -15.05 4.41 -5.37
N ALA A 153 -16.34 4.10 -5.34
CA ALA A 153 -16.96 3.38 -4.23
C ALA A 153 -16.35 1.98 -4.06
N ILE A 154 -16.20 1.22 -5.17
CA ILE A 154 -15.58 -0.11 -5.16
C ILE A 154 -14.14 -0.04 -4.68
N GLY A 155 -13.33 0.88 -5.22
CA GLY A 155 -11.92 1.01 -4.87
C GLY A 155 -11.72 1.38 -3.40
N VAL A 156 -12.50 2.31 -2.86
CA VAL A 156 -12.45 2.67 -1.44
C VAL A 156 -12.83 1.48 -0.55
N ALA A 157 -13.91 0.77 -0.86
CA ALA A 157 -14.32 -0.42 -0.11
C ALA A 157 -13.25 -1.52 -0.16
N TRP A 158 -12.64 -1.74 -1.33
CA TRP A 158 -11.60 -2.74 -1.52
C TRP A 158 -10.34 -2.41 -0.70
N ILE A 159 -9.87 -1.17 -0.74
CA ILE A 159 -8.73 -0.72 0.06
C ILE A 159 -9.06 -0.81 1.55
N ALA A 160 -10.27 -0.45 1.97
CA ALA A 160 -10.70 -0.55 3.37
C ALA A 160 -10.61 -2.00 3.87
N ILE A 161 -11.19 -2.96 3.13
CA ILE A 161 -11.14 -4.39 3.49
C ILE A 161 -9.70 -4.89 3.52
N SER A 162 -8.89 -4.54 2.51
CA SER A 162 -7.48 -4.92 2.43
C SER A 162 -6.70 -4.38 3.63
N THR A 163 -6.96 -3.14 4.04
CA THR A 163 -6.29 -2.48 5.16
C THR A 163 -6.66 -3.13 6.49
N VAL A 164 -7.94 -3.47 6.72
CA VAL A 164 -8.36 -4.21 7.91
C VAL A 164 -7.63 -5.56 8.00
N ILE A 165 -7.50 -6.29 6.89
CA ILE A 165 -6.78 -7.57 6.85
C ILE A 165 -5.28 -7.37 7.07
N ALA A 166 -4.67 -6.33 6.50
CA ALA A 166 -3.26 -6.03 6.68
C ALA A 166 -2.94 -5.68 8.14
N VAL A 167 -3.75 -4.84 8.80
CA VAL A 167 -3.60 -4.50 10.22
C VAL A 167 -3.75 -5.74 11.09
N LYS A 168 -4.77 -6.57 10.79
CA LYS A 168 -5.00 -7.85 11.46
C LYS A 168 -3.75 -8.74 11.43
N SER A 169 -3.23 -9.00 10.24
CA SER A 169 -2.05 -9.85 10.04
C SER A 169 -0.80 -9.24 10.68
N ALA A 170 -0.57 -7.95 10.50
CA ALA A 170 0.63 -7.27 10.97
C ALA A 170 0.71 -7.23 12.51
N MET A 171 -0.40 -6.89 13.16
CA MET A 171 -0.48 -6.76 14.62
C MET A 171 -0.81 -8.07 15.34
N GLY A 172 -1.24 -9.11 14.62
CA GLY A 172 -1.64 -10.39 15.21
C GLY A 172 -2.97 -10.30 15.99
N LEU A 173 -3.90 -9.50 15.48
CA LEU A 173 -5.20 -9.24 16.11
C LEU A 173 -6.30 -10.13 15.50
N ASP A 174 -7.46 -10.18 16.15
CA ASP A 174 -8.68 -10.68 15.52
C ASP A 174 -9.29 -9.64 14.57
N THR A 175 -10.29 -10.07 13.79
CA THR A 175 -10.95 -9.22 12.80
C THR A 175 -11.70 -8.06 13.45
N GLN A 176 -12.33 -8.28 14.61
CA GLN A 176 -13.13 -7.26 15.28
C GLN A 176 -12.25 -6.13 15.82
N ARG A 177 -11.14 -6.46 16.49
CA ARG A 177 -10.17 -5.46 16.97
C ARG A 177 -9.58 -4.64 15.83
N SER A 178 -9.20 -5.31 14.73
CA SER A 178 -8.63 -4.64 13.55
C SER A 178 -9.64 -3.70 12.88
N LEU A 179 -10.91 -4.11 12.82
CA LEU A 179 -12.00 -3.28 12.32
C LEU A 179 -12.27 -2.07 13.22
N VAL A 180 -12.25 -2.24 14.54
CA VAL A 180 -12.40 -1.13 15.49
C VAL A 180 -11.28 -0.10 15.32
N ILE A 181 -10.02 -0.54 15.21
CA ILE A 181 -8.90 0.37 14.93
C ILE A 181 -9.14 1.12 13.62
N PHE A 182 -9.50 0.40 12.55
CA PHE A 182 -9.78 1.01 11.26
C PHE A 182 -10.88 2.09 11.35
N ILE A 183 -11.99 1.81 12.03
CA ILE A 183 -13.09 2.77 12.20
C ILE A 183 -12.63 4.01 12.97
N ILE A 184 -11.90 3.84 14.07
CA ILE A 184 -11.40 4.98 14.85
C ILE A 184 -10.43 5.83 14.02
N VAL A 185 -9.48 5.21 13.32
CA VAL A 185 -8.52 5.92 12.46
C VAL A 185 -9.25 6.64 11.33
N ALA A 186 -10.18 5.96 10.64
CA ALA A 186 -10.98 6.53 9.56
C ALA A 186 -11.76 7.75 10.05
N PHE A 187 -12.38 7.66 11.23
CA PHE A 187 -13.13 8.76 11.83
C PHE A 187 -12.23 9.96 12.15
N ILE A 188 -11.07 9.74 12.76
CA ILE A 188 -10.09 10.80 13.07
C ILE A 188 -9.61 11.49 11.78
N VAL A 189 -9.26 10.71 10.76
CA VAL A 189 -8.78 11.25 9.47
C VAL A 189 -9.89 12.03 8.76
N LEU A 190 -11.13 11.54 8.81
CA LEU A 190 -12.29 12.22 8.24
C LEU A 190 -12.55 13.57 8.92
N LEU A 191 -12.50 13.62 10.26
CA LEU A 191 -12.61 14.88 11.02
C LEU A 191 -11.47 15.84 10.67
N GLY A 192 -10.25 15.34 10.57
CA GLY A 192 -9.09 16.15 10.15
C GLY A 192 -9.28 16.76 8.76
N TYR A 193 -9.77 15.97 7.80
CA TYR A 193 -10.09 16.46 6.47
C TYR A 193 -11.17 17.55 6.49
N GLY A 194 -12.28 17.31 7.21
CA GLY A 194 -13.37 18.28 7.34
C GLY A 194 -12.92 19.59 8.00
N PHE A 195 -12.04 19.51 8.99
CA PHE A 195 -11.46 20.67 9.66
C PHE A 195 -10.58 21.49 8.71
N VAL A 196 -9.68 20.84 7.96
CA VAL A 196 -8.83 21.51 6.97
C VAL A 196 -9.67 22.17 5.87
N ALA A 197 -10.70 21.47 5.37
CA ALA A 197 -11.61 22.03 4.37
C ALA A 197 -12.35 23.28 4.88
N SER A 198 -12.80 23.25 6.15
CA SER A 198 -13.45 24.41 6.80
C SER A 198 -12.50 25.61 6.89
N LEU A 199 -11.25 25.40 7.32
CA LEU A 199 -10.25 26.47 7.39
C LEU A 199 -9.95 27.09 6.02
N LEU A 200 -9.83 26.27 4.98
CA LEU A 200 -9.61 26.74 3.61
C LEU A 200 -10.80 27.52 3.05
N SER A 201 -12.02 27.18 3.44
CA SER A 201 -13.22 27.92 3.03
C SER A 201 -13.40 29.26 3.74
N ALA A 202 -12.67 29.47 4.84
CA ALA A 202 -12.75 30.68 5.66
C ALA A 202 -11.73 31.77 5.27
N ILE A 203 -10.82 31.48 4.33
CA ILE A 203 -9.79 32.39 3.79
C ILE A 203 -10.18 32.78 2.36
#